data_AF-A0A2L0S458-F1
#
_entry.id   AF-A0A2L0S458-F1
#
_cell.length_a   1.000
_cell.length_b   1.000
_cell.length_c   1.000
_cell.angle_alpha   90.00
_cell.angle_beta   90.00
_cell.angle_gamma   90.00
#
_symmetry.space_group_name_H-M   'P 1'
#
loop_
_entity.id
_entity.type
_entity.pdbx_description
1 polymer ?
#
loop_
_entity_poly.entity_id
_entity_poly.type
_entity_poly.pdbx_seq_one_letter_code
_entity_poly.pdbx_strand_id
1 'polypeptide(L)'
;MPLSSMLFGVTAKQLLVLVTVGCMAAYFLNNHTEHAPENPELEAFIRSQEQVGEQVGAVLGITLIRQVEAYPAYDQSGYTRSMYAVEGERGQVVVMLKRGEQGIELTQIRSP
;
A
#
# COMPACT_ATOMS: atom_id res chain seq x y z
N MET A 1 35.48 33.81 -24.15
CA MET A 1 34.15 34.33 -24.54
C MET A 1 33.10 33.61 -23.70
N PRO A 2 32.24 34.29 -22.92
CA PRO A 2 31.25 33.59 -22.12
C PRO A 2 30.14 33.09 -23.07
N LEU A 3 29.94 31.78 -23.09
CA LEU A 3 28.84 31.15 -23.82
C LEU A 3 27.52 31.62 -23.21
N SER A 4 26.62 32.13 -24.06
CA SER A 4 25.29 32.57 -23.66
C SER A 4 24.49 31.36 -23.16
N SER A 5 24.30 31.26 -21.84
CA SER A 5 23.54 30.19 -21.16
C SER A 5 22.02 30.41 -21.21
N MET A 6 21.51 30.91 -22.34
CA MET A 6 20.08 31.04 -22.63
C MET A 6 19.65 29.95 -23.60
N LEU A 7 18.96 28.93 -23.08
CA LEU A 7 18.24 27.95 -23.89
C LEU A 7 16.75 28.24 -23.67
N PHE A 8 15.99 28.48 -24.75
CA PHE A 8 14.54 28.74 -24.69
C PHE A 8 14.11 29.93 -23.81
N GLY A 9 14.92 30.99 -23.73
CA GLY A 9 14.58 32.19 -22.94
C GLY A 9 14.66 32.00 -21.42
N VAL A 10 15.15 30.84 -20.97
CA VAL A 10 15.33 30.48 -19.57
C VAL A 10 16.83 30.34 -19.30
N THR A 11 17.32 30.90 -18.19
CA THR A 11 18.74 30.77 -17.82
C THR A 11 19.04 29.35 -17.35
N ALA A 12 20.23 28.82 -17.65
CA ALA A 12 20.65 27.48 -17.22
C ALA A 12 20.45 27.22 -15.71
N LYS A 13 20.58 28.26 -14.87
CA LYS A 13 20.30 28.18 -13.43
C LYS A 13 18.83 27.90 -13.13
N GLN A 14 17.91 28.48 -13.89
CA GLN A 14 16.46 28.23 -13.74
C GLN A 14 16.09 26.82 -14.20
N LEU A 15 16.69 26.31 -15.28
CA LEU A 15 16.51 24.91 -15.71
C LEU A 15 16.98 23.93 -14.64
N LEU A 16 18.15 24.16 -14.04
CA LEU A 16 18.66 23.32 -12.95
C LEU A 16 17.68 23.29 -11.77
N VAL A 17 17.16 24.44 -11.35
CA VAL A 17 16.18 24.53 -10.26
C VAL A 17 14.92 23.74 -10.60
N LEU A 18 14.41 23.87 -11.83
CA LEU A 18 13.19 23.19 -12.26
C LEU A 18 13.36 21.66 -12.25
N VAL A 19 14.51 21.17 -12.72
CA VAL A 19 14.87 19.74 -12.66
C VAL A 19 14.95 19.26 -11.22
N THR A 20 15.66 19.96 -10.33
CA THR A 20 15.80 19.55 -8.93
C THR A 20 14.44 19.50 -8.21
N VAL A 21 13.59 20.50 -8.41
CA VAL A 21 12.24 20.54 -7.84
C VAL A 21 11.37 19.41 -8.41
N GLY A 22 11.46 19.16 -9.72
CA GLY A 22 10.76 18.04 -10.36
C GLY A 22 11.21 16.68 -9.83
N CYS A 23 12.51 16.47 -9.66
CA CYS A 23 13.05 15.25 -9.04
C CYS A 23 12.60 15.08 -7.59
N MET A 24 12.59 16.16 -6.80
CA MET A 24 12.09 16.11 -5.43
C MET A 24 10.59 15.76 -5.37
N ALA A 25 9.78 16.40 -6.22
CA ALA A 25 8.35 16.12 -6.30
C ALA A 25 8.09 14.66 -6.71
N ALA A 26 8.80 14.15 -7.71
CA ALA A 26 8.70 12.75 -8.13
C ALA A 26 9.11 11.78 -7.02
N TYR A 27 10.21 12.07 -6.29
CA TYR A 27 10.65 11.26 -5.16
C TYR A 27 9.61 11.21 -4.03
N PHE A 28 9.02 12.36 -3.68
CA PHE A 28 7.96 12.43 -2.68
C PHE A 28 6.70 11.68 -3.11
N LEU A 29 6.28 11.83 -4.38
CA LEU A 29 5.10 11.15 -4.90
C LEU A 29 5.30 9.63 -4.93
N ASN A 30 6.49 9.16 -5.31
CA ASN A 30 6.82 7.73 -5.30
C ASN A 30 6.73 7.15 -3.88
N ASN A 31 7.35 7.81 -2.90
CA ASN A 31 7.28 7.37 -1.49
C ASN A 31 5.84 7.40 -0.93
N HIS A 32 5.03 8.37 -1.33
CA HIS A 32 3.62 8.40 -0.92
C HIS A 32 2.78 7.30 -1.58
N THR A 33 3.14 6.88 -2.79
CA THR A 33 2.44 5.80 -3.49
C THR A 33 2.79 4.44 -2.90
N GLU A 34 4.04 4.25 -2.46
CA GLU A 34 4.48 3.01 -1.76
C GLU A 34 3.88 2.86 -0.34
N HIS A 35 3.47 3.97 0.27
CA HIS A 35 2.83 3.98 1.60
C HIS A 35 1.34 4.33 1.56
N ALA A 36 0.74 4.48 0.38
CA ALA A 36 -0.70 4.63 0.27
C ALA A 36 -1.35 3.31 0.67
N PRO A 37 -2.29 3.29 1.62
CA PRO A 37 -2.99 2.07 1.99
C PRO A 37 -3.73 1.56 0.74
N GLU A 38 -3.27 0.44 0.17
CA GLU A 38 -3.83 -0.11 -1.08
C GLU A 38 -5.33 -0.44 -0.95
N ASN A 39 -5.83 -0.60 0.28
CA ASN A 39 -7.25 -0.71 0.58
C ASN A 39 -7.56 -0.24 2.02
N PRO A 40 -7.95 1.04 2.23
CA PRO A 40 -8.31 1.54 3.56
C PRO A 40 -9.50 0.79 4.17
N GLU A 41 -10.40 0.26 3.33
CA GLU A 41 -11.52 -0.58 3.78
C GLU A 41 -11.07 -1.92 4.38
N LEU A 42 -10.03 -2.57 3.82
CA LEU A 42 -9.53 -3.84 4.36
C LEU A 42 -8.81 -3.60 5.68
N GLU A 43 -8.08 -2.50 5.80
CA GLU A 43 -7.42 -2.16 7.05
C GLU A 43 -8.43 -1.86 8.17
N ALA A 44 -9.48 -1.10 7.86
CA ALA A 44 -10.57 -0.86 8.80
C ALA A 44 -11.25 -2.18 9.21
N PHE A 45 -11.48 -3.08 8.24
CA PHE A 45 -12.01 -4.41 8.51
C PHE A 45 -11.08 -5.22 9.42
N ILE A 46 -9.77 -5.26 9.17
CA ILE A 46 -8.79 -5.97 10.02
C ILE A 46 -8.82 -5.42 11.45
N ARG A 47 -8.83 -4.09 11.60
CA ARG A 47 -8.88 -3.44 12.91
C ARG A 47 -10.20 -3.69 13.64
N SER A 48 -11.31 -3.87 12.93
CA SER A 48 -12.59 -4.21 13.54
C SER A 48 -12.71 -5.68 13.97
N GLN A 49 -11.78 -6.54 13.57
CA GLN A 49 -11.80 -7.95 13.98
C GLN A 49 -11.27 -8.11 15.40
N GLU A 50 -12.15 -8.52 16.31
CA GLU A 50 -11.81 -8.79 17.72
C GLU A 50 -10.69 -9.82 17.85
N GLN A 51 -10.72 -10.90 17.04
CA GLN A 51 -9.71 -11.96 17.05
C GLN A 51 -8.29 -11.47 16.70
N VAL A 52 -8.18 -10.38 15.93
CA VAL A 52 -6.89 -9.75 15.62
C VAL A 52 -6.42 -8.94 16.83
N GLY A 53 -7.32 -8.13 17.41
CA GLY A 53 -7.04 -7.35 18.62
C GLY A 53 -6.67 -8.21 19.85
N GLU A 54 -7.26 -9.40 19.98
CA GLU A 54 -6.89 -10.36 21.03
C GLU A 54 -5.44 -10.82 20.92
N GLN A 55 -4.97 -11.08 19.69
CA GLN A 55 -3.64 -11.64 19.43
C GLN A 55 -2.54 -10.58 19.45
N VAL A 56 -2.75 -9.43 18.81
CA VAL A 56 -1.70 -8.40 18.69
C VAL A 56 -1.91 -7.18 19.59
N GLY A 57 -3.04 -7.06 20.29
CA GLY A 57 -3.37 -5.85 21.04
C GLY A 57 -3.75 -4.70 20.11
N ALA A 58 -3.34 -3.47 20.46
CA ALA A 58 -3.58 -2.33 19.59
C ALA A 58 -2.77 -2.49 18.28
N VAL A 59 -3.46 -2.39 17.13
CA VAL A 59 -2.85 -2.51 15.81
C VAL A 59 -2.04 -1.24 15.50
N LEU A 60 -0.72 -1.41 15.36
CA LEU A 60 0.24 -0.35 15.06
C LEU A 60 0.46 -0.21 13.55
N GLY A 61 0.50 -1.33 12.82
CA GLY A 61 0.79 -1.35 11.39
C GLY A 61 0.08 -2.51 10.68
N ILE A 62 -0.26 -2.28 9.41
CA ILE A 62 -0.82 -3.30 8.53
C ILE A 62 -0.06 -3.22 7.21
N THR A 63 0.55 -4.33 6.80
CA THR A 63 1.40 -4.39 5.60
C THR A 63 0.89 -5.50 4.68
N LEU A 64 0.58 -5.18 3.42
CA LEU A 64 0.21 -6.18 2.43
C LEU A 64 1.44 -7.03 2.08
N ILE A 65 1.37 -8.33 2.34
CA ILE A 65 2.42 -9.30 1.99
C ILE A 65 2.22 -9.81 0.56
N ARG A 66 0.96 -10.12 0.22
CA ARG A 66 0.62 -10.76 -1.05
C ARG A 66 -0.84 -10.55 -1.38
N GLN A 67 -1.14 -10.30 -2.64
CA GLN A 67 -2.50 -10.32 -3.18
C GLN A 67 -2.56 -11.23 -4.41
N VAL A 68 -3.58 -12.06 -4.49
CA VAL A 68 -3.81 -12.98 -5.61
C VAL A 68 -5.29 -12.95 -5.97
N GLU A 69 -5.59 -12.82 -7.26
CA GLU A 69 -6.94 -12.98 -7.79
C GLU A 69 -7.14 -14.44 -8.22
N ALA A 70 -8.24 -15.04 -7.78
CA ALA A 70 -8.55 -16.45 -8.01
C ALA A 70 -9.93 -16.60 -8.67
N TYR A 71 -9.99 -17.42 -9.72
CA TYR A 71 -11.21 -17.77 -10.44
C TYR A 71 -11.49 -19.25 -10.22
N PRO A 72 -12.42 -19.60 -9.31
CA PRO A 72 -12.64 -20.99 -8.91
C PRO A 72 -13.22 -21.86 -10.04
N ALA A 73 -14.03 -21.29 -10.93
CA ALA A 73 -14.59 -21.95 -12.10
C ALA A 73 -14.93 -20.91 -13.19
N TYR A 74 -15.19 -21.38 -14.42
CA TYR A 74 -15.49 -20.52 -15.57
C TYR A 74 -16.81 -19.73 -15.42
N ASP A 75 -17.74 -20.26 -14.62
CA ASP A 75 -19.07 -19.72 -14.35
C ASP A 75 -19.19 -19.04 -12.97
N GLN A 76 -18.10 -18.95 -12.22
CA GLN A 76 -18.08 -18.33 -10.90
C GLN A 76 -17.34 -17.00 -10.92
N SER A 77 -17.86 -16.02 -10.18
CA SER A 77 -17.20 -14.74 -9.98
C SER A 77 -15.84 -14.95 -9.29
N GLY A 78 -14.82 -14.26 -9.80
CA GLY A 78 -13.49 -14.27 -9.19
C GLY A 78 -13.52 -13.66 -7.79
N TYR A 79 -12.54 -14.03 -6.96
CA TYR A 79 -12.33 -13.40 -5.67
C TYR A 79 -10.85 -13.02 -5.50
N THR A 80 -10.62 -11.93 -4.79
CA THR A 80 -9.28 -11.51 -4.39
C THR A 80 -8.96 -12.12 -3.04
N ARG A 81 -7.80 -12.77 -2.93
CA ARG A 81 -7.23 -13.28 -1.69
C ARG A 81 -6.00 -12.44 -1.33
N SER A 82 -6.05 -11.79 -0.18
CA SER A 82 -4.98 -10.91 0.30
C SER A 82 -4.41 -11.43 1.62
N MET A 83 -3.10 -11.35 1.77
CA MET A 83 -2.36 -11.69 2.99
C MET A 83 -1.76 -10.41 3.57
N TYR A 84 -2.08 -10.11 4.82
CA TYR A 84 -1.55 -8.95 5.54
C TYR A 84 -0.73 -9.39 6.75
N ALA A 85 0.42 -8.76 6.95
CA ALA A 85 1.11 -8.75 8.23
C ALA A 85 0.44 -7.66 9.08
N VAL A 86 -0.07 -8.03 10.24
CA VAL A 86 -0.65 -7.12 11.22
C VAL A 86 0.30 -7.06 12.39
N GLU A 87 0.87 -5.89 12.61
CA GLU A 87 1.75 -5.60 13.73
C GLU A 87 0.95 -4.87 14.80
N GLY A 88 1.04 -5.35 16.03
CA GLY A 88 0.47 -4.69 17.19
C GLY A 88 1.42 -4.73 18.37
N GLU A 89 0.99 -4.13 19.48
CA GLU A 89 1.79 -3.99 20.70
C GLU A 89 2.32 -5.33 21.25
N ARG A 90 1.56 -6.42 21.06
CA ARG A 90 1.88 -7.74 21.62
C ARG A 90 2.62 -8.67 20.65
N GLY A 91 2.85 -8.21 19.42
CA GLY A 91 3.54 -8.99 18.39
C GLY A 91 2.94 -8.81 17.01
N GLN A 92 3.18 -9.79 16.14
CA GLN A 92 2.71 -9.78 14.76
C GLN A 92 1.87 -11.02 14.46
N VAL A 93 0.87 -10.89 13.59
CA VAL A 93 0.12 -12.01 13.03
C VAL A 93 -0.08 -11.81 11.54
N VAL A 94 -0.19 -12.91 10.80
CA VAL A 94 -0.53 -12.89 9.38
C VAL A 94 -2.01 -13.21 9.23
N VAL A 95 -2.77 -12.29 8.66
CA VAL A 95 -4.19 -12.47 8.36
C VAL A 95 -4.41 -12.69 6.88
N MET A 96 -5.32 -13.61 6.55
CA MET A 96 -5.74 -13.87 5.18
C MET A 96 -7.18 -13.46 4.97
N LEU A 97 -7.39 -12.55 4.02
CA LEU A 97 -8.69 -12.02 3.65
C LEU A 97 -9.11 -12.54 2.29
N LYS A 98 -10.41 -12.79 2.15
CA LYS A 98 -11.06 -13.09 0.87
C LYS A 98 -12.07 -11.97 0.59
N ARG A 99 -11.96 -11.32 -0.57
CA ARG A 99 -12.91 -10.31 -1.06
C ARG A 99 -13.55 -10.84 -2.34
N GLY A 100 -14.86 -10.97 -2.35
CA GLY A 100 -15.64 -11.32 -3.54
C GLY A 100 -17.00 -10.62 -3.53
N GLU A 101 -17.96 -11.11 -4.32
CA GLU A 101 -19.32 -10.53 -4.37
C GLU A 101 -20.05 -10.54 -3.01
N GLN A 102 -19.71 -11.50 -2.15
CA GLN A 102 -20.31 -11.66 -0.81
C GLN A 102 -19.71 -10.70 0.24
N GLY A 103 -18.71 -9.89 -0.14
CA GLY A 103 -18.03 -8.96 0.76
C GLY A 103 -16.62 -9.43 1.16
N ILE A 104 -16.13 -8.88 2.27
CA ILE A 104 -14.79 -9.16 2.82
C ILE A 104 -14.95 -10.18 3.96
N GLU A 105 -14.18 -11.26 3.90
CA GLU A 105 -14.18 -12.33 4.89
C GLU A 105 -12.76 -12.59 5.41
N LEU A 106 -12.62 -12.73 6.73
CA LEU A 106 -11.39 -13.22 7.35
C LEU A 106 -11.37 -14.74 7.27
N THR A 107 -10.46 -15.29 6.45
CA THR A 107 -10.38 -16.74 6.21
C THR A 107 -9.39 -17.45 7.12
N GLN A 108 -8.32 -16.77 7.54
CA GLN A 108 -7.34 -17.37 8.44
C GLN A 108 -6.56 -16.30 9.20
N ILE A 109 -6.22 -16.61 10.44
CA ILE A 109 -5.17 -15.92 11.20
C ILE A 109 -4.06 -16.93 11.49
N ARG A 110 -2.82 -16.55 11.23
CA ARG A 110 -1.63 -17.32 11.56
C ARG A 110 -0.73 -16.47 12.44
N SER A 111 -0.42 -16.96 13.63
CA SER A 111 0.71 -16.46 14.38
C SER A 111 2.01 -16.94 13.70
N PRO A 112 3.08 -16.12 13.71
CA PRO A 112 4.39 -16.49 13.18
C PRO A 112 5.01 -17.69 13.91
#